data_AF-A0A7X7LTE4-F1
#
_entry.id   AF-A0A7X7LTE4-F1
#
_cell.length_a   1.000
_cell.length_b   1.000
_cell.length_c   1.000
_cell.angle_alpha   90.00
_cell.angle_beta   90.00
_cell.angle_gamma   90.00
#
_symmetry.space_group_name_H-M   'P 1'
#
loop_
_entity.id
_entity.type
_entity.pdbx_description
1 polymer ?
#
loop_
_entity_poly.entity_id
_entity_poly.type
_entity_poly.pdbx_seq_one_letter_code
_entity_poly.pdbx_strand_id
1 'polypeptide(L)' 'MGFFNEAINILKVLVIALGAGLSVWGVINLLEGYGNDNPGAKSQGIKQLMAGGGVVLIGV' A
#
# COMPACT_ATOMS: atom_id res chain seq x y z
N MET A 1 21.85 -4.82 22.41
CA MET A 1 20.53 -4.92 21.74
C MET A 1 20.13 -3.68 20.92
N GLY A 2 20.82 -2.53 21.03
CA GLY A 2 20.43 -1.29 20.30
C GLY A 2 20.42 -1.42 18.78
N PHE A 3 21.47 -1.99 18.18
CA PHE A 3 21.57 -2.18 16.72
C PHE A 3 20.37 -2.95 16.13
N PHE A 4 19.98 -4.06 16.74
CA PHE A 4 18.85 -4.86 16.25
C PHE A 4 17.51 -4.15 16.41
N ASN A 5 17.32 -3.40 17.50
CA ASN A 5 16.11 -2.58 17.68
C ASN A 5 16.01 -1.48 16.62
N GLU A 6 17.11 -0.83 16.28
CA GLU A 6 17.16 0.20 15.24
C GLU A 6 16.91 -0.37 13.84
N ALA A 7 17.52 -1.53 13.53
CA ALA A 7 17.29 -2.23 12.28
C ALA A 7 15.82 -2.65 12.11
N ILE A 8 15.18 -3.17 13.17
CA ILE A 8 13.74 -3.49 13.16
C ILE A 8 12.90 -2.23 12.96
N ASN A 9 13.26 -1.12 13.59
CA ASN A 9 12.54 0.14 13.45
C ASN A 9 12.58 0.66 12.00
N ILE A 10 13.75 0.63 11.37
CA ILE A 10 13.90 1.00 9.95
C ILE A 10 13.04 0.07 9.08
N LEU A 11 13.08 -1.24 9.33
CA LEU A 11 12.27 -2.20 8.57
C LEU A 11 10.77 -1.89 8.68
N LYS A 12 10.27 -1.56 9.87
CA LYS A 12 8.87 -1.15 10.07
C LYS A 12 8.50 0.08 9.25
N VAL A 13 9.35 1.11 9.28
CA VAL A 13 9.13 2.34 8.50
C VAL A 13 9.05 2.03 7.00
N LEU A 14 9.94 1.18 6.49
CA LEU A 14 9.92 0.77 5.08
C LEU A 14 8.66 0.00 4.71
N VAL A 15 8.22 -0.94 5.57
CA VAL A 15 6.98 -1.71 5.35
C VAL A 15 5.77 -0.78 5.29
N ILE A 16 5.64 0.14 6.25
CA ILE A 16 4.54 1.12 6.27
C ILE A 16 4.57 1.99 5.02
N ALA A 17 5.75 2.51 4.64
CA ALA A 17 5.89 3.38 3.47
C ALA A 17 5.50 2.66 2.17
N LEU A 18 5.93 1.41 1.98
CA LEU A 18 5.57 0.59 0.81
C LEU A 18 4.07 0.28 0.78
N GLY A 19 3.48 -0.09 1.92
CA GLY A 19 2.04 -0.36 2.01
C GLY A 19 1.19 0.90 1.75
N ALA A 20 1.61 2.04 2.28
CA ALA A 20 0.94 3.32 2.04
C ALA A 20 1.06 3.74 0.56
N GLY A 21 2.24 3.60 -0.04
CA GLY A 21 2.46 3.86 -1.46
C GLY A 21 1.58 2.99 -2.36
N LEU A 22 1.47 1.70 -2.07
CA LEU A 22 0.59 0.79 -2.81
C LEU A 22 -0.89 1.15 -2.64
N SER A 23 -1.30 1.58 -1.45
CA SER A 23 -2.67 2.03 -1.16
C SER A 23 -3.04 3.25 -2.00
N VAL A 24 -2.14 4.25 -2.04
CA VAL A 24 -2.29 5.45 -2.87
C VAL A 24 -2.36 5.10 -4.35
N TRP A 25 -1.50 4.20 -4.83
CA TRP A 25 -1.53 3.73 -6.21
C TRP A 25 -2.85 3.03 -6.56
N GLY A 26 -3.39 2.25 -5.62
CA GLY A 26 -4.73 1.64 -5.74
C GLY A 26 -5.83 2.67 -5.92
N VAL A 27 -5.81 3.75 -5.14
CA VAL A 27 -6.76 4.87 -5.29
C VAL A 27 -6.63 5.54 -6.65
N ILE A 28 -5.42 5.77 -7.15
CA ILE A 28 -5.21 6.35 -8.49
C ILE A 28 -5.85 5.48 -9.57
N ASN A 29 -5.59 4.16 -9.54
CA ASN A 29 -6.19 3.22 -10.51
C ASN A 29 -7.72 3.13 -10.39
N LEU A 30 -8.28 3.32 -9.19
CA LEU A 30 -9.73 3.45 -9.02
C LEU A 30 -10.26 4.69 -9.72
N LEU A 31 -9.65 5.84 -9.47
CA LEU A 31 -10.09 7.12 -10.05
C LEU A 31 -10.00 7.08 -11.58
N GLU A 32 -8.90 6.56 -12.13
CA GLU A 32 -8.76 6.34 -13.58
C GLU A 32 -9.81 5.35 -14.11
N GLY A 33 -10.10 4.28 -13.36
CA GLY A 33 -11.12 3.30 -13.71
C GLY A 33 -12.54 3.87 -13.70
N TYR A 34 -12.87 4.78 -12.78
CA TYR A 34 -14.15 5.49 -12.79
C TYR A 34 -14.22 6.53 -13.92
N GLY A 35 -13.12 7.25 -14.20
CA GLY A 35 -13.07 8.24 -15.28
C GLY A 35 -13.24 7.64 -16.68
N ASN A 36 -12.65 6.46 -16.91
CA ASN A 36 -12.68 5.76 -18.21
C ASN A 36 -13.70 4.61 -18.27
N ASP A 37 -14.56 4.47 -17.25
CA ASP A 37 -15.48 3.35 -17.03
C ASP A 37 -14.90 1.96 -17.33
N ASN A 38 -13.64 1.74 -16.91
CA ASN A 38 -12.92 0.51 -17.15
C ASN A 38 -13.05 -0.42 -15.92
N PRO A 39 -13.78 -1.55 -16.03
CA PRO A 39 -13.94 -2.49 -14.92
C PRO A 39 -12.62 -3.14 -14.50
N GLY A 40 -11.65 -3.27 -15.41
CA GLY A 40 -10.32 -3.81 -15.12
C GLY A 40 -9.55 -2.91 -14.15
N ALA A 41 -9.49 -1.61 -14.43
CA ALA A 41 -8.83 -0.62 -13.57
C ALA A 41 -9.51 -0.49 -12.20
N LYS A 42 -10.86 -0.54 -12.15
CA LYS A 42 -11.60 -0.56 -10.88
C LYS A 42 -11.22 -1.77 -10.02
N SER A 43 -11.17 -2.97 -10.61
CA SER A 43 -10.79 -4.19 -9.89
C SER A 43 -9.33 -4.14 -9.40
N GLN A 44 -8.42 -3.67 -10.26
CA GLN A 44 -7.01 -3.53 -9.89
C GLN A 44 -6.81 -2.53 -8.76
N GLY A 45 -7.49 -1.39 -8.82
CA GLY A 45 -7.42 -0.36 -7.79
C GLY A 45 -7.86 -0.86 -6.41
N ILE A 46 -8.98 -1.60 -6.31
CA ILE A 46 -9.39 -2.22 -5.03
C ILE A 46 -8.34 -3.21 -4.53
N LYS A 47 -7.82 -4.08 -5.41
CA LYS A 47 -6.83 -5.09 -5.00
C LYS A 47 -5.56 -4.45 -4.43
N GLN A 48 -5.08 -3.38 -5.07
CA GLN A 48 -3.91 -2.65 -4.59
C GLN A 48 -4.20 -1.88 -3.30
N LEU A 49 -5.38 -1.27 -3.17
CA LEU A 49 -5.79 -0.61 -1.93
C LEU A 49 -5.82 -1.61 -0.76
N MET A 50 -6.44 -2.77 -0.97
CA MET A 50 -6.52 -3.82 0.06
C MET A 50 -5.15 -4.43 0.37
N ALA A 51 -4.33 -4.70 -0.65
CA ALA A 51 -2.97 -5.20 -0.46
C ALA A 51 -2.10 -4.19 0.28
N GLY A 52 -2.17 -2.91 -0.09
CA GLY A 52 -1.45 -1.83 0.57
C GLY A 52 -1.86 -1.67 2.03
N GLY A 53 -3.17 -1.66 2.32
CA GLY A 53 -3.68 -1.62 3.69
C GLY A 53 -3.21 -2.81 4.52
N GLY A 54 -3.21 -4.02 3.95
CA GLY A 54 -2.67 -5.21 4.60
C GLY A 54 -1.19 -5.09 4.94
N VAL A 55 -0.38 -4.53 4.04
CA VAL A 55 1.06 -4.30 4.28
C VAL A 55 1.29 -3.26 5.38
N VAL A 56 0.51 -2.17 5.41
CA VAL A 56 0.60 -1.16 6.47
C VAL A 56 0.37 -1.79 7.84
N LEU A 57 -0.66 -2.63 7.98
CA LEU A 57 -1.00 -3.29 9.25
C LEU A 57 0.10 -4.21 9.79
N ILE A 58 1.02 -4.69 8.95
CA ILE A 58 2.18 -5.49 9.41
C ILE A 58 3.23 -4.61 10.10
N GLY A 59 3.35 -3.35 9.70
CA GLY A 59 4.35 -2.44 10.23
C GLY A 59 3.91 -1.65 11.47
N VAL A 60 2.60 -1.54 11.70
CA VAL A 60 1.97 -0.91 12.89
C VAL A 60 2.08 -1.83 14.10
#